data_AF-C3MNN9-F1
#
_entry.id   AF-C3MNN9-F1
#
_cell.length_a   1.000
_cell.length_b   1.000
_cell.length_c   1.000
_cell.angle_alpha   90.00
_cell.angle_beta   90.00
_cell.angle_gamma   90.00
#
_symmetry.space_group_name_H-M   'P 1'
#
loop_
_entity.id
_entity.type
_entity.pdbx_description
1 polymer ?
#
loop_
_entity_poly.entity_id
_entity_poly.type
_entity_poly.pdbx_seq_one_letter_code
_entity_poly.pdbx_strand_id
1 'polypeptide(L)'
;MFDIRRRECNEIRNLKGWRLIYGRRKVGKTYLVTKCINFDEYYLISRTLSVLHENNELSLDEGVNKVILSLKGGKQSYWMNFRGYQKSI
;
A
#
# COMPACT_ATOMS: atom_id res chain seq x y z
N MET A 1 -0.14 4.17 -25.95
CA MET A 1 -0.96 4.41 -24.74
C MET A 1 -0.30 5.55 -23.97
N PHE A 2 -0.92 6.72 -23.90
CA PHE A 2 -0.35 7.88 -23.21
C PHE A 2 -0.47 7.70 -21.69
N ASP A 3 0.65 7.43 -21.02
CA ASP A 3 0.73 7.37 -19.57
C ASP A 3 0.89 8.79 -19.01
N ILE A 4 -0.20 9.38 -18.52
CA ILE A 4 -0.17 10.71 -17.91
C ILE A 4 0.49 10.58 -16.53
N ARG A 5 1.80 10.85 -16.47
CA ARG A 5 2.53 10.89 -15.20
C ARG A 5 1.97 12.00 -14.32
N ARG A 6 1.34 11.62 -13.20
CA ARG A 6 0.84 12.57 -12.22
C ARG A 6 2.00 13.25 -11.48
N ARG A 7 1.85 14.54 -11.18
CA ARG A 7 2.83 15.31 -10.39
C ARG A 7 3.14 14.67 -9.04
N GLU A 8 2.11 14.11 -8.41
CA GLU A 8 2.14 13.34 -7.16
C GLU A 8 3.18 12.21 -7.19
N CYS A 9 3.47 11.64 -8.36
CA CYS A 9 4.45 10.56 -8.51
C CYS A 9 5.90 11.01 -8.22
N ASN A 10 6.24 12.25 -8.57
CA ASN A 10 7.56 12.79 -8.26
C ASN A 10 7.68 13.13 -6.78
N GLU A 11 6.62 13.67 -6.18
CA GLU A 11 6.55 13.95 -4.74
C GLU A 11 6.73 12.66 -3.94
N ILE A 12 5.99 11.60 -4.30
CA ILE A 12 6.07 10.30 -3.64
C ILE A 12 7.44 9.63 -3.80
N ARG A 13 8.11 9.79 -4.95
CA ARG A 13 9.45 9.22 -5.19
C ARG A 13 10.55 9.92 -4.40
N ASN A 14 10.41 11.22 -4.16
CA ASN A 14 11.39 12.00 -3.41
C ASN A 14 11.25 11.86 -1.89
N LEU A 15 10.12 11.31 -1.41
CA LEU A 15 9.93 10.99 0.00
C LEU A 15 10.79 9.78 0.42
N LYS A 16 11.68 10.00 1.40
CA LYS A 16 12.47 8.95 2.03
C LYS A 16 11.74 8.41 3.26
N GLY A 17 11.85 7.11 3.49
CA GLY A 17 11.26 6.44 4.65
C GLY A 17 9.85 5.90 4.41
N TRP A 18 9.08 5.81 5.49
CA TRP A 18 7.80 5.11 5.51
C TRP A 18 6.70 6.02 4.95
N ARG A 19 5.82 5.47 4.12
CA ARG A 19 4.79 6.23 3.42
C ARG A 19 3.41 5.63 3.66
N LEU A 20 2.54 6.38 4.32
CA LEU A 20 1.13 6.04 4.49
C LEU A 20 0.30 6.84 3.48
N ILE A 21 -0.32 6.15 2.51
CA ILE A 21 -1.22 6.78 1.55
C ILE A 21 -2.66 6.49 1.96
N TYR A 22 -3.39 7.56 2.30
CA TYR A 22 -4.77 7.47 2.78
C TYR A 22 -5.68 8.48 2.07
N GLY A 23 -7.00 8.36 2.25
CA GLY A 23 -8.00 9.35 1.83
C GLY A 23 -9.26 8.76 1.18
N ARG A 24 -10.05 9.61 0.51
CA ARG A 24 -11.38 9.27 -0.05
C ARG A 24 -11.33 8.19 -1.15
N ARG A 25 -12.45 7.50 -1.35
CA ARG A 25 -12.62 6.41 -2.32
C ARG A 25 -12.58 6.95 -3.76
N LYS A 26 -12.09 6.13 -4.71
CA LYS A 26 -12.01 6.42 -6.16
C LYS A 26 -11.10 7.58 -6.61
N VAL A 27 -10.20 8.06 -5.74
CA VAL A 27 -9.26 9.16 -6.09
C VAL A 27 -7.96 8.71 -6.75
N GLY A 28 -7.85 7.43 -7.16
CA GLY A 28 -6.66 6.92 -7.86
C GLY A 28 -5.47 6.53 -6.97
N LYS A 29 -5.68 6.27 -5.67
CA LYS A 29 -4.62 5.83 -4.75
C LYS A 29 -3.94 4.54 -5.23
N THR A 30 -4.72 3.56 -5.66
CA THR A 30 -4.21 2.31 -6.20
C THR A 30 -3.36 2.55 -7.44
N TYR A 31 -3.75 3.49 -8.31
CA TYR A 31 -2.96 3.88 -9.48
C TYR A 31 -1.64 4.54 -9.08
N LEU A 32 -1.63 5.45 -8.10
CA LEU A 32 -0.40 6.07 -7.59
C LEU A 32 0.57 5.02 -7.02
N VAL A 33 0.06 4.05 -6.28
CA VAL A 33 0.90 2.99 -5.70
C VAL A 33 1.46 2.09 -6.79
N THR A 34 0.63 1.60 -7.71
CA THR A 34 1.06 0.62 -8.72
C THR A 34 1.98 1.21 -9.79
N LYS A 35 1.89 2.53 -10.06
CA LYS A 35 2.69 3.17 -11.10
C LYS A 35 3.87 3.99 -10.58
N CYS A 36 3.78 4.51 -9.36
CA CYS A 36 4.71 5.52 -8.89
C CYS A 36 5.57 5.09 -7.69
N ILE A 37 5.24 3.95 -7.06
CA ILE A 37 5.94 3.43 -5.90
C ILE A 37 6.52 2.06 -6.23
N ASN A 38 7.85 1.92 -6.08
CA ASN A 38 8.44 0.61 -5.87
C ASN A 38 8.32 0.30 -4.37
N PHE A 39 7.62 -0.77 -4.04
CA PHE A 39 7.47 -1.28 -2.68
C PHE A 39 8.05 -2.69 -2.63
N ASP A 40 8.72 -3.03 -1.53
CA ASP A 40 9.22 -4.39 -1.29
C ASP A 40 8.11 -5.27 -0.72
N GLU A 41 7.22 -4.67 0.07
CA GLU A 41 6.18 -5.36 0.80
C GLU A 41 4.86 -4.59 0.71
N TYR A 42 3.78 -5.30 0.34
CA TYR A 42 2.44 -4.73 0.21
C TYR A 42 1.48 -5.39 1.20
N TYR A 43 0.80 -4.56 1.99
CA TYR A 43 -0.18 -5.00 2.99
C TYR A 43 -1.52 -4.31 2.72
N LEU A 44 -2.58 -5.10 2.73
CA LEU A 44 -3.95 -4.63 2.51
C LEU A 44 -4.79 -4.89 3.77
N ILE A 45 -5.26 -3.84 4.43
CA ILE A 45 -6.13 -3.98 5.59
C ILE A 45 -7.58 -4.12 5.12
N SER A 46 -8.25 -5.20 5.49
CA SER A 46 -9.65 -5.45 5.21
C SER A 46 -10.59 -4.61 6.10
N ARG A 47 -11.90 -4.65 5.83
CA ARG A 47 -12.90 -4.00 6.70
C ARG A 47 -13.04 -4.67 8.06
N THR A 48 -12.75 -5.96 8.14
CA THR A 48 -12.78 -6.75 9.37
C THR A 48 -11.48 -6.63 10.16
N LEU A 49 -10.61 -5.69 9.79
CA LEU A 49 -9.30 -5.48 10.39
C LEU A 49 -8.37 -6.69 10.27
N SER A 50 -8.54 -7.52 9.23
CA SER A 50 -7.54 -8.50 8.83
C SER A 50 -6.54 -7.88 7.85
N VAL A 51 -5.30 -8.35 7.86
CA VAL A 51 -4.24 -7.87 6.98
C VAL A 51 -3.98 -8.93 5.91
N LEU A 52 -4.24 -8.60 4.66
CA LEU A 52 -3.95 -9.44 3.51
C LEU A 52 -2.55 -9.11 2.98
N HIS A 53 -1.71 -10.13 2.88
CA HIS A 53 -0.33 -10.03 2.41
C HIS A 53 0.05 -11.28 1.61
N GLU A 54 0.45 -11.11 0.35
CA GLU A 54 0.85 -12.22 -0.55
C GLU A 54 -0.13 -13.41 -0.59
N ASN A 55 -1.43 -13.12 -0.59
CA ASN A 55 -2.53 -14.10 -0.53
C ASN A 55 -2.75 -14.79 0.82
N ASN A 56 -1.99 -14.45 1.86
CA ASN A 56 -2.26 -14.86 3.22
C ASN A 56 -3.11 -13.81 3.93
N GLU A 57 -4.08 -14.27 4.70
CA GLU A 57 -4.83 -13.44 5.65
C GLU A 57 -4.19 -13.56 7.02
N LEU A 58 -3.77 -12.43 7.57
CA LEU A 58 -3.14 -12.31 8.88
C LEU A 58 -4.09 -11.56 9.81
N SER A 59 -3.99 -11.85 11.10
CA SER A 59 -4.57 -10.96 12.11
C SER A 59 -3.89 -9.58 12.07
N LEU A 60 -4.56 -8.59 12.62
CA LEU A 60 -4.02 -7.22 12.73
C LEU A 60 -2.67 -7.22 13.45
N ASP A 61 -2.57 -7.94 14.56
CA ASP A 61 -1.36 -8.02 15.38
C ASP A 61 -0.20 -8.69 14.63
N GLU A 62 -0.45 -9.80 13.92
CA GLU A 62 0.54 -10.46 13.09
C GLU A 62 1.00 -9.57 11.93
N GLY A 63 0.06 -8.87 11.29
CA GLY A 63 0.35 -7.94 10.20
C GLY A 63 1.22 -6.76 10.68
N VAL A 64 0.89 -6.18 11.83
CA VAL A 64 1.69 -5.12 12.47
C VAL A 64 3.09 -5.62 12.81
N ASN A 65 3.21 -6.82 13.40
CA ASN A 65 4.51 -7.40 13.74
C ASN A 65 5.38 -7.65 12.51
N LYS A 66 4.82 -8.20 11.43
CA LYS A 66 5.54 -8.38 10.15
C LYS A 66 6.04 -7.06 9.59
N VAL A 67 5.21 -6.02 9.65
CA VAL A 67 5.56 -4.69 9.16
C VAL A 67 6.70 -4.11 9.99
N ILE A 68 6.62 -4.18 11.31
CA ILE A 68 7.70 -3.74 12.20
C ILE A 68 9.01 -4.49 11.87
N LEU A 69 8.96 -5.80 11.63
CA LEU A 69 10.13 -6.60 11.24
C LEU A 69 10.70 -6.16 9.89
N SER A 70 9.84 -6.01 8.87
CA SER A 70 10.24 -5.55 7.53
C SER A 70 10.94 -4.20 7.58
N LEU A 71 10.48 -3.32 8.46
CA LEU A 71 11.00 -1.97 8.50
C LEU A 71 12.24 -1.82 9.39
N LYS A 72 12.40 -2.67 10.41
CA LYS A 72 13.70 -2.88 11.06
C LYS A 72 14.75 -3.39 10.07
N GLY A 73 14.35 -4.16 9.07
CA GLY A 73 15.20 -4.59 7.96
C GLY A 73 15.47 -3.53 6.89
N GLY A 74 14.97 -2.30 7.04
CA GLY A 74 15.15 -1.21 6.07
C GLY A 74 14.30 -1.34 4.80
N LYS A 75 13.37 -2.31 4.75
CA LYS A 75 12.48 -2.48 3.59
C LYS A 75 11.42 -1.39 3.54
N GLN A 76 10.97 -1.04 2.34
CA GLN A 76 9.85 -0.14 2.14
C GLN A 76 8.53 -0.91 2.12
N SER A 77 7.80 -0.82 3.23
CA SER A 77 6.48 -1.44 3.39
C SER A 77 5.36 -0.43 3.08
N TYR A 78 4.33 -0.90 2.37
CA TYR A 78 3.18 -0.10 1.98
C TYR A 78 1.87 -0.67 2.54
N TRP A 79 0.99 0.22 3.01
CA TRP A 79 -0.29 -0.12 3.63
C TRP A 79 -1.47 0.50 2.88
N MET A 80 -2.46 -0.31 2.51
CA MET A 80 -3.70 0.16 1.90
C MET A 80 -4.93 -0.32 2.68
N ASN A 81 -5.77 0.65 3.08
CA ASN A 81 -7.08 0.35 3.65
C ASN A 81 -8.08 -0.04 2.56
N PHE A 82 -8.58 -1.27 2.62
CA PHE A 82 -9.60 -1.82 1.74
C PHE A 82 -10.99 -1.37 2.17
N ARG A 83 -11.30 -0.08 1.96
CA ARG A 83 -12.70 0.36 1.95
C ARG A 83 -13.31 0.04 0.59
N GLY A 84 -13.47 -1.26 0.32
CA GLY A 84 -14.42 -1.88 -0.61
C GLY A 84 -14.07 -1.99 -2.10
N TYR A 85 -12.87 -2.43 -2.51
CA TYR A 85 -12.72 -2.87 -3.90
C TYR A 85 -13.45 -4.22 -4.08
N GLN A 86 -14.38 -4.32 -5.04
CA GLN A 86 -14.65 -5.62 -5.65
C GLN A 86 -13.48 -5.84 -6.63
N LYS A 87 -12.77 -6.97 -6.50
CA LYS A 87 -11.99 -7.52 -7.61
C LYS A 87 -13.00 -7.76 -8.74
N SER A 88 -13.06 -6.89 -9.73
CA SER A 88 -13.39 -7.38 -11.08
C SER A 88 -12.11 -8.05 -11.56
N ILE A 89 -12.23 -9.37 -11.66
CA ILE A 89 -11.32 -10.28 -12.33
C ILE A 89 -11.07 -9.77 -13.75
#